data_AF-A0A1B6KX40-F1
#
_entry.id   AF-A0A1B6KX40-F1
#
_cell.length_a   1.000
_cell.length_b   1.000
_cell.length_c   1.000
_cell.angle_alpha   90.00
_cell.angle_beta   90.00
_cell.angle_gamma   90.00
#
_symmetry.space_group_name_H-M   'P 1'
#
loop_
_entity.id
_entity.type
_entity.pdbx_description
1 polymer ?
#
loop_
_entity_poly.entity_id
_entity_poly.type
_entity_poly.pdbx_seq_one_letter_code
_entity_poly.pdbx_strand_id
1 'polypeptide(L)'
;VINHSPICSCNPGFTGDPFSRCFPIPPPPPPADPVITNPCVPSPCGPNSQCRDIGGTPSCSCLPEYQGTPPNCRPECTINQDCLSNLACMREKCRDPCPGSCGAGAQCNVINHTPICTCPEGYTGDPFSRCFPKPPPPTEPPRADPCNPSPCGPNAQCADGICTCLPEYQGDPYSGCRPECVINTDCPRNQACIRNKCQDPCPGTCGQNA
;
A
#
# COMPACT_ATOMS: atom_id res chain seq x y z
N VAL A 1 21.39 20.70 -113.71
CA VAL A 1 21.70 21.20 -112.35
C VAL A 1 20.47 20.98 -111.51
N ILE A 2 20.62 20.23 -110.42
CA ILE A 2 19.54 19.56 -109.69
C ILE A 2 19.04 20.50 -108.59
N ASN A 3 17.72 20.75 -108.54
CA ASN A 3 16.97 21.49 -107.53
C ASN A 3 17.39 22.95 -107.26
N HIS A 4 16.74 23.89 -107.95
CA HIS A 4 16.59 25.27 -107.46
C HIS A 4 15.54 25.29 -106.34
N SER A 5 15.90 24.80 -105.16
CA SER A 5 15.09 25.03 -103.96
C SER A 5 15.44 26.40 -103.40
N PRO A 6 14.49 27.34 -103.28
CA PRO A 6 14.76 28.64 -102.66
C PRO A 6 15.17 28.43 -101.20
N ILE A 7 16.15 29.21 -100.73
CA ILE A 7 16.57 29.22 -99.33
C ILE A 7 15.83 30.35 -98.65
N CYS A 8 14.85 30.01 -97.83
CA CYS A 8 14.11 30.96 -97.01
C CYS A 8 14.50 30.77 -95.53
N SER A 9 14.72 31.88 -94.83
CA SER A 9 14.88 31.91 -93.37
C SER A 9 14.00 33.01 -92.78
N CYS A 10 13.55 32.82 -91.54
CA CYS A 10 12.81 33.86 -90.83
C CYS A 10 13.75 35.02 -90.46
N ASN A 11 13.23 36.25 -90.53
CA ASN A 11 13.96 37.44 -90.11
C ASN A 11 14.31 37.39 -88.61
N PRO A 12 15.35 38.11 -88.16
CA PRO A 12 15.71 38.19 -86.75
C PRO A 12 14.51 38.57 -85.87
N GLY A 13 14.27 37.80 -84.80
CA GLY A 13 13.12 38.01 -83.92
C GLY A 13 11.86 37.23 -84.30
N PHE A 14 11.90 36.41 -85.36
CA PHE A 14 10.81 35.52 -85.78
C PHE A 14 11.24 34.05 -85.80
N THR A 15 10.31 33.14 -85.51
CA THR A 15 10.48 31.68 -85.53
C THR A 15 9.32 31.01 -86.28
N GLY A 16 9.47 29.77 -86.70
CA GLY A 16 8.47 29.04 -87.50
C GLY A 16 9.04 28.53 -88.82
N ASP A 17 8.17 28.24 -89.78
CA ASP A 17 8.54 27.71 -91.10
C ASP A 17 8.64 28.86 -92.11
N PRO A 18 9.84 29.17 -92.64
CA PRO A 18 10.04 30.24 -93.62
C PRO A 18 9.27 30.07 -94.94
N PHE A 19 8.84 28.85 -95.27
CA PHE A 19 8.08 28.57 -96.49
C PHE A 19 6.57 28.69 -96.29
N SER A 20 6.11 28.62 -95.03
CA SER A 20 4.68 28.68 -94.69
C SER A 20 4.32 30.00 -94.02
N ARG A 21 4.93 30.28 -92.86
CA ARG A 21 4.80 31.54 -92.11
C ARG A 21 5.78 31.56 -90.95
N CYS A 22 6.39 32.73 -90.76
CA CYS A 22 7.16 33.06 -89.57
C CYS A 22 6.27 33.82 -88.56
N PHE A 23 6.49 33.60 -87.28
CA PHE A 23 5.80 34.27 -86.17
C PHE A 23 6.81 34.99 -85.29
N PRO A 24 6.46 36.10 -84.63
CA PRO A 24 7.35 36.73 -83.68
C PRO A 24 7.74 35.72 -82.59
N ILE A 25 9.03 35.68 -82.26
CA ILE A 25 9.52 34.89 -81.12
C ILE A 25 8.78 35.41 -79.89
N PRO A 26 8.03 34.56 -79.17
CA PRO A 26 7.35 35.02 -77.97
C PRO A 26 8.39 35.54 -76.98
N PRO A 27 8.09 36.61 -76.23
CA PRO A 27 9.00 37.09 -75.20
C PRO A 27 9.32 35.93 -74.25
N PRO A 28 10.55 35.85 -73.73
CA PRO A 28 10.89 34.83 -72.75
C PRO A 28 9.85 34.88 -71.62
N PRO A 29 9.42 33.71 -71.10
CA PRO A 29 8.48 33.69 -70.00
C PRO A 29 9.05 34.56 -68.86
N PRO A 30 8.20 35.28 -68.12
CA PRO A 30 8.67 36.04 -66.96
C PRO A 30 9.44 35.08 -66.04
N PRO A 31 10.50 35.56 -65.34
CA PRO A 31 11.19 34.76 -64.34
C PRO A 31 10.13 34.16 -63.40
N ALA A 32 10.12 32.84 -63.26
CA ALA A 32 9.20 32.21 -62.32
C ALA A 32 9.50 32.76 -60.92
N ASP A 33 8.49 33.32 -60.26
CA ASP A 33 8.62 33.72 -58.86
C ASP A 33 9.05 32.50 -58.05
N PRO A 34 10.00 32.64 -57.10
CA PRO A 34 10.38 31.53 -56.24
C PRO A 34 9.12 31.07 -55.50
N VAL A 35 8.70 29.83 -55.76
CA VAL A 35 7.61 29.20 -55.03
C VAL A 35 8.10 29.05 -53.59
N ILE A 36 7.59 29.89 -52.69
CA ILE A 36 7.83 29.76 -51.24
C ILE A 36 7.08 28.51 -50.78
N THR A 37 7.72 27.35 -50.93
CA THR A 37 7.25 26.10 -50.36
C THR A 37 7.62 26.09 -48.88
N ASN A 38 6.63 25.83 -48.02
CA ASN A 38 6.89 25.71 -46.58
C ASN A 38 7.83 24.52 -46.33
N PRO A 39 9.05 24.73 -45.79
CA PRO A 39 10.03 23.67 -45.60
C PRO A 39 9.63 22.65 -44.52
N CYS A 40 8.59 22.92 -43.74
CA CYS A 40 8.03 22.02 -42.74
C CYS A 40 6.91 21.10 -43.28
N VAL A 41 6.60 21.12 -44.59
CA VAL A 41 5.54 20.30 -45.19
C VAL A 41 6.06 19.53 -46.43
N PRO A 42 6.28 18.21 -46.33
CA PRO A 42 6.18 17.36 -45.14
C PRO A 42 7.31 17.65 -44.13
N SER A 43 7.06 17.43 -42.83
CA SER A 43 8.03 17.78 -41.78
C SER A 43 9.30 16.92 -41.85
N PRO A 44 10.50 17.53 -41.89
CA PRO A 44 11.77 16.79 -41.87
C PRO A 44 12.23 16.42 -40.44
N CYS A 45 11.53 16.89 -39.39
CA CYS A 45 12.04 16.88 -38.01
C CYS A 45 11.85 15.57 -37.24
N GLY A 46 11.22 14.54 -37.81
CA GLY A 46 10.93 13.28 -37.12
C GLY A 46 9.79 13.39 -36.08
N PRO A 47 9.44 12.27 -35.42
CA PRO A 47 8.38 12.23 -34.42
C PRO A 47 8.75 13.04 -33.16
N ASN A 48 7.74 13.43 -32.38
CA ASN A 48 7.89 14.17 -31.12
C ASN A 48 8.70 15.48 -31.23
N SER A 49 8.76 16.06 -32.43
CA SER A 49 9.54 17.24 -32.77
C SER A 49 8.64 18.29 -33.42
N GLN A 50 8.85 19.56 -33.08
CA GLN A 50 8.23 20.70 -33.76
C GLN A 50 9.16 21.23 -34.85
N CYS A 51 8.59 21.55 -36.01
CA CYS A 51 9.28 22.24 -37.10
C CYS A 51 8.88 23.72 -37.11
N ARG A 52 9.86 24.62 -37.20
CA ARG A 52 9.67 26.06 -37.39
C ARG A 52 10.43 26.50 -38.63
N ASP A 53 9.79 27.24 -39.51
CA ASP A 53 10.45 27.86 -40.66
C ASP A 53 11.20 29.12 -40.20
N ILE A 54 12.53 29.11 -40.34
CA ILE A 54 13.39 30.25 -40.06
C ILE A 54 14.06 30.66 -41.38
N GLY A 55 13.46 31.62 -42.09
CA GLY A 55 14.03 32.19 -43.31
C GLY A 55 14.09 31.23 -44.50
N GLY A 56 13.12 30.32 -44.64
CA GLY A 56 13.06 29.31 -45.70
C GLY A 56 13.82 28.02 -45.38
N THR A 57 14.34 27.89 -44.16
CA THR A 57 15.04 26.69 -43.66
C THR A 57 14.27 26.07 -42.49
N PRO A 58 14.08 24.74 -42.45
CA PRO A 58 13.40 24.09 -41.35
C PRO A 58 14.31 24.04 -40.11
N SER A 59 13.83 24.56 -38.99
CA SER A 59 14.45 24.43 -37.68
C SER A 59 13.65 23.47 -36.82
N CYS A 60 14.31 22.42 -36.33
CA CYS A 60 13.70 21.37 -35.54
C CYS A 60 14.04 21.50 -34.06
N SER A 61 13.06 21.34 -33.19
CA SER A 61 13.28 21.15 -31.75
C SER A 61 12.34 20.08 -31.20
N CYS A 62 12.69 19.43 -30.09
CA CYS A 62 11.75 18.50 -29.45
C CYS A 62 10.51 19.25 -28.95
N LEU A 63 9.37 18.55 -28.94
CA LEU A 63 8.17 19.03 -28.24
C LEU A 63 8.45 19.16 -26.74
N PRO A 64 7.67 19.99 -26.01
CA PRO A 64 7.76 20.03 -24.55
C PRO A 64 7.64 18.62 -23.98
N GLU A 65 8.46 18.31 -22.97
CA GLU A 65 8.53 17.01 -22.29
C GLU A 65 9.25 15.87 -23.02
N TYR A 66 9.66 16.08 -24.27
CA TYR A 66 10.53 15.15 -24.98
C TYR A 66 11.99 15.61 -24.91
N GLN A 67 12.90 14.66 -24.75
CA GLN A 67 14.32 14.89 -24.55
C GLN A 67 15.15 14.40 -25.74
N GLY A 68 16.32 15.00 -25.93
CA GLY A 68 17.26 14.66 -26.99
C GLY A 68 17.30 15.72 -28.09
N THR A 69 17.71 15.29 -29.27
CA THR A 69 17.87 16.16 -30.45
C THR A 69 17.07 15.57 -31.61
N PRO A 70 16.26 16.35 -32.32
CA PRO A 70 15.56 15.90 -33.51
C PRO A 70 16.53 15.26 -34.53
N PRO A 71 16.12 14.19 -35.25
CA PRO A 71 14.79 13.57 -35.25
C PRO A 71 14.53 12.54 -34.13
N ASN A 72 15.50 12.34 -33.22
CA ASN A 72 15.46 11.29 -32.20
C ASN A 72 14.94 11.82 -30.85
N CYS A 73 13.88 12.62 -30.87
CA CYS A 73 13.22 13.08 -29.66
C CYS A 73 12.49 11.91 -28.99
N ARG A 74 12.87 11.60 -27.76
CA ARG A 74 12.35 10.48 -26.98
C ARG A 74 11.67 10.97 -25.70
N PRO A 75 10.69 10.23 -25.17
CA PRO A 75 10.15 10.53 -23.86
C PRO A 75 11.21 10.37 -22.77
N GLU A 76 10.91 10.88 -21.56
CA GLU A 76 11.78 10.69 -20.39
C GLU A 76 11.92 9.20 -20.04
N CYS A 77 10.82 8.45 -20.11
CA CYS A 77 10.81 7.02 -19.87
C CYS A 77 9.83 6.31 -20.81
N THR A 78 10.10 5.03 -21.05
CA THR A 78 9.18 4.08 -21.71
C THR A 78 8.85 2.89 -20.80
N ILE A 79 9.76 2.57 -19.89
CA ILE A 79 9.61 1.52 -18.89
C ILE A 79 10.02 2.04 -17.51
N ASN A 80 9.55 1.37 -16.45
CA ASN A 80 9.88 1.75 -15.08
C ASN A 80 11.40 1.78 -14.81
N GLN A 81 12.17 0.90 -15.46
CA GLN A 81 13.63 0.82 -15.28
C GLN A 81 14.39 2.02 -15.84
N ASP A 82 13.75 2.86 -16.66
CA ASP A 82 14.32 4.14 -17.10
C ASP A 82 14.31 5.18 -15.97
N CYS A 83 13.50 4.97 -14.93
CA CYS A 83 13.35 5.85 -13.79
C CYS A 83 14.20 5.40 -12.59
N LEU A 84 14.39 6.31 -11.63
CA LEU A 84 14.92 5.95 -10.32
C LEU A 84 14.01 4.94 -9.61
N SER A 85 14.56 4.14 -8.70
CA SER A 85 13.82 3.06 -8.02
C SER A 85 12.61 3.53 -7.20
N ASN A 86 12.61 4.80 -6.79
CA ASN A 86 11.53 5.47 -6.06
C ASN A 86 10.51 6.18 -6.98
N LEU A 87 10.63 6.07 -8.30
CA LEU A 87 9.73 6.66 -9.30
C LEU A 87 9.21 5.58 -10.24
N ALA A 88 8.10 5.81 -10.92
CA ALA A 88 7.54 4.91 -11.92
C ALA A 88 7.31 5.65 -13.24
N CYS A 89 7.36 4.91 -14.35
CA CYS A 89 7.07 5.47 -15.65
C CYS A 89 5.56 5.59 -15.84
N MET A 90 5.05 6.82 -15.76
CA MET A 90 3.63 7.13 -15.85
C MET A 90 3.41 8.21 -16.90
N ARG A 91 2.78 7.82 -18.02
CA ARG A 91 2.55 8.70 -19.17
C ARG A 91 3.87 9.31 -19.68
N GLU A 92 4.82 8.44 -20.02
CA GLU A 92 6.11 8.81 -20.62
C GLU A 92 7.02 9.69 -19.73
N LYS A 93 6.70 9.76 -18.43
CA LYS A 93 7.44 10.53 -17.43
C LYS A 93 7.70 9.76 -16.15
N CYS A 94 8.84 10.03 -15.52
CA CYS A 94 9.17 9.47 -14.22
C CYS A 94 8.45 10.27 -13.13
N ARG A 95 7.50 9.63 -12.46
CA ARG A 95 6.65 10.26 -11.44
C ARG A 95 6.52 9.36 -10.22
N ASP A 96 6.27 9.98 -9.07
CA ASP A 96 5.96 9.25 -7.84
C ASP A 96 4.62 8.50 -8.00
N PRO A 97 4.59 7.16 -7.88
CA PRO A 97 3.35 6.39 -7.95
C PRO A 97 2.47 6.50 -6.69
N CYS A 98 2.94 7.06 -5.57
CA CYS A 98 2.19 7.11 -4.32
C CYS A 98 0.86 7.90 -4.34
N PRO A 99 0.77 9.09 -4.99
CA PRO A 99 -0.46 9.89 -4.99
C PRO A 99 -1.65 9.11 -5.57
N GLY A 100 -2.62 8.78 -4.71
CA GLY A 100 -3.83 8.05 -5.08
C GLY A 100 -3.74 6.52 -5.03
N SER A 101 -2.60 5.95 -4.64
CA SER A 101 -2.46 4.48 -4.51
C SER A 101 -2.84 3.93 -3.14
N CYS A 102 -2.65 4.69 -2.06
CA CYS A 102 -2.91 4.23 -0.69
C CYS A 102 -4.17 4.83 -0.08
N GLY A 103 -4.77 4.08 0.85
CA GLY A 103 -5.95 4.47 1.60
C GLY A 103 -5.68 5.57 2.62
N ALA A 104 -6.76 6.13 3.18
CA ALA A 104 -6.66 7.22 4.15
C ALA A 104 -5.92 6.78 5.42
N GLY A 105 -4.90 7.56 5.83
CA GLY A 105 -4.10 7.26 7.02
C GLY A 105 -3.03 6.17 6.83
N ALA A 106 -2.86 5.65 5.60
CA ALA A 106 -1.77 4.75 5.27
C ALA A 106 -0.51 5.55 4.87
N GLN A 107 0.66 4.99 5.17
CA GLN A 107 1.95 5.46 4.69
C GLN A 107 2.26 4.78 3.35
N CYS A 108 2.68 5.56 2.36
CA CYS A 108 3.12 5.05 1.08
C CYS A 108 4.65 5.07 0.97
N ASN A 109 5.24 3.95 0.56
CA ASN A 109 6.66 3.83 0.24
C ASN A 109 6.82 3.18 -1.13
N VAL A 110 7.72 3.68 -1.97
CA VAL A 110 7.96 3.11 -3.31
C VAL A 110 9.10 2.12 -3.26
N ILE A 111 8.84 0.87 -3.63
CA ILE A 111 9.86 -0.19 -3.72
C ILE A 111 9.81 -0.73 -5.14
N ASN A 112 10.93 -0.66 -5.86
CA ASN A 112 11.05 -1.12 -7.25
C ASN A 112 9.92 -0.57 -8.13
N HIS A 113 9.76 0.76 -8.14
CA HIS A 113 8.73 1.47 -8.92
C HIS A 113 7.28 1.14 -8.55
N THR A 114 7.06 0.40 -7.46
CA THR A 114 5.73 -0.04 -7.00
C THR A 114 5.38 0.63 -5.68
N PRO A 115 4.21 1.27 -5.56
CA PRO A 115 3.76 1.85 -4.30
C PRO A 115 3.35 0.73 -3.33
N ILE A 116 3.92 0.74 -2.14
CA ILE A 116 3.62 -0.17 -1.04
C ILE A 116 2.96 0.65 0.07
N CYS A 117 1.74 0.24 0.42
CA CYS A 117 0.93 0.90 1.44
C CYS A 117 1.01 0.14 2.76
N THR A 118 1.31 0.84 3.85
CA THR A 118 1.34 0.25 5.20
C THR A 118 0.60 1.14 6.20
N CYS A 119 -0.07 0.54 7.18
CA CYS A 119 -0.58 1.31 8.31
C CYS A 119 0.59 1.65 9.26
N PRO A 120 0.71 2.92 9.70
CA PRO A 120 1.77 3.33 10.60
C PRO A 120 1.63 2.66 11.99
N GLU A 121 2.68 2.75 12.80
CA GLU A 121 2.64 2.22 14.17
C GLU A 121 1.48 2.82 14.97
N GLY A 122 0.81 1.98 15.76
CA GLY A 122 -0.41 2.36 16.48
C GLY A 122 -1.69 2.37 15.63
N TYR A 123 -1.64 2.06 14.34
CA TYR A 123 -2.81 1.94 13.46
C TYR A 123 -3.02 0.50 12.96
N THR A 124 -4.24 0.17 12.57
CA THR A 124 -4.66 -1.11 11.99
C THR A 124 -5.75 -0.87 10.93
N GLY A 125 -6.17 -1.93 10.24
CA GLY A 125 -7.07 -1.84 9.08
C GLY A 125 -6.40 -2.27 7.78
N ASP A 126 -7.02 -1.89 6.66
CA ASP A 126 -6.52 -2.17 5.31
C ASP A 126 -5.78 -0.94 4.75
N PRO A 127 -4.46 -1.02 4.47
CA PRO A 127 -3.68 0.10 3.94
C PRO A 127 -4.14 0.66 2.60
N PHE A 128 -4.89 -0.11 1.79
CA PHE A 128 -5.43 0.36 0.50
C PHE A 128 -6.79 1.05 0.66
N SER A 129 -7.51 0.75 1.74
CA SER A 129 -8.82 1.34 2.03
C SER A 129 -8.72 2.47 3.07
N ARG A 130 -8.32 2.12 4.30
CA ARG A 130 -8.23 3.05 5.43
C ARG A 130 -7.52 2.41 6.63
N CYS A 131 -6.62 3.16 7.25
CA CYS A 131 -6.06 2.84 8.56
C CYS A 131 -6.78 3.61 9.68
N PHE A 132 -6.96 2.97 10.83
CA PHE A 132 -7.56 3.54 12.04
C PHE A 132 -6.74 3.17 13.29
N PRO A 133 -6.79 3.96 14.38
CA PRO A 133 -6.04 3.66 15.60
C PRO A 133 -6.35 2.25 16.13
N LYS A 134 -5.31 1.54 16.56
CA LYS A 134 -5.45 0.23 17.21
C LYS A 134 -6.33 0.38 18.46
N PRO A 135 -7.21 -0.58 18.74
CA PRO A 135 -7.90 -0.64 20.02
C PRO A 135 -6.90 -0.66 21.17
N PRO A 136 -7.26 -0.12 22.34
CA PRO A 136 -6.45 -0.31 23.54
C PRO A 136 -6.26 -1.81 23.78
N PRO A 137 -5.09 -2.23 24.33
CA PRO A 137 -4.88 -3.61 24.70
C PRO A 137 -6.00 -4.06 25.64
N PRO A 138 -6.46 -5.33 25.56
CA PRO A 138 -7.42 -5.85 26.51
C PRO A 138 -6.87 -5.62 27.92
N THR A 139 -7.66 -4.99 28.78
CA THR A 139 -7.36 -4.96 30.20
C THR A 139 -7.29 -6.41 30.67
N GLU A 140 -6.18 -6.80 31.28
CA GLU A 140 -6.06 -8.12 31.90
C GLU A 140 -7.31 -8.37 32.75
N PRO A 141 -7.97 -9.55 32.61
CA PRO A 141 -9.14 -9.83 33.42
C PRO A 141 -8.73 -9.69 34.90
N PRO A 142 -9.61 -9.14 35.76
CA PRO A 142 -9.34 -9.10 37.18
C PRO A 142 -8.98 -10.52 37.65
N ARG A 143 -7.89 -10.64 38.40
CA ARG A 143 -7.44 -11.91 38.95
C ARG A 143 -8.62 -12.52 39.69
N ALA A 144 -9.16 -13.63 39.18
CA ALA A 144 -10.30 -14.28 39.81
C ALA A 144 -9.91 -14.66 41.25
N ASP A 145 -10.77 -14.37 42.21
CA ASP A 145 -10.56 -14.76 43.60
C ASP A 145 -10.64 -16.30 43.69
N PRO A 146 -9.54 -16.99 44.05
CA PRO A 146 -9.53 -18.46 44.15
C PRO A 146 -10.50 -19.01 45.21
N CYS A 147 -11.00 -18.16 46.12
CA CYS A 147 -11.94 -18.52 47.17
C CYS A 147 -13.40 -18.15 46.83
N ASN A 148 -13.68 -17.67 45.61
CA ASN A 148 -15.04 -17.32 45.17
C ASN A 148 -15.37 -17.87 43.76
N PRO A 149 -16.18 -18.95 43.66
CA PRO A 149 -16.82 -19.69 44.75
C PRO A 149 -15.79 -20.50 45.57
N SER A 150 -16.07 -20.70 46.86
CA SER A 150 -15.15 -21.41 47.76
C SER A 150 -14.90 -22.85 47.28
N PRO A 151 -13.64 -23.26 47.08
CA PRO A 151 -13.29 -24.65 46.79
C PRO A 151 -13.29 -25.54 48.04
N CYS A 152 -13.50 -24.95 49.23
CA CYS A 152 -13.39 -25.64 50.51
C CYS A 152 -14.73 -26.23 50.97
N GLY A 153 -14.65 -27.38 51.64
CA GLY A 153 -15.79 -28.03 52.25
C GLY A 153 -16.30 -27.29 53.49
N PRO A 154 -17.41 -27.75 54.10
CA PRO A 154 -17.96 -27.16 55.31
C PRO A 154 -16.94 -27.18 56.47
N ASN A 155 -16.97 -26.15 57.31
CA ASN A 155 -16.05 -25.95 58.45
C ASN A 155 -14.56 -25.82 58.08
N ALA A 156 -14.26 -25.47 56.83
CA ALA A 156 -12.92 -25.08 56.38
C ALA A 156 -12.87 -23.60 55.98
N GLN A 157 -11.72 -22.97 56.19
CA GLN A 157 -11.41 -21.62 55.72
C GLN A 157 -10.56 -21.68 54.45
N CYS A 158 -10.84 -20.79 53.50
CA CYS A 158 -10.07 -20.63 52.27
C CYS A 158 -9.10 -19.47 52.40
N ALA A 159 -7.82 -19.70 52.07
CA ALA A 159 -6.81 -18.65 51.93
C ALA A 159 -6.01 -18.91 50.65
N ASP A 160 -6.07 -17.99 49.69
CA ASP A 160 -5.41 -18.11 48.38
C ASP A 160 -5.69 -19.44 47.64
N GLY A 161 -6.90 -19.99 47.80
CA GLY A 161 -7.32 -21.27 47.21
C GLY A 161 -6.86 -22.52 47.98
N ILE A 162 -6.16 -22.34 49.10
CA ILE A 162 -5.77 -23.42 50.01
C ILE A 162 -6.79 -23.53 51.14
N CYS A 163 -7.35 -24.72 51.30
CA CYS A 163 -8.34 -25.01 52.33
C CYS A 163 -7.66 -25.51 53.61
N THR A 164 -8.03 -24.95 54.76
CA THR A 164 -7.60 -25.43 56.07
C THR A 164 -8.81 -25.57 57.00
N CYS A 165 -8.86 -26.59 57.86
CA CYS A 165 -9.95 -26.73 58.82
C CYS A 165 -9.93 -25.57 59.82
N LEU A 166 -11.12 -25.10 60.22
CA LEU A 166 -11.24 -24.18 61.35
C LEU A 166 -10.69 -24.83 62.63
N PRO A 167 -10.23 -24.03 63.62
CA PRO A 167 -9.76 -24.55 64.90
C PRO A 167 -10.77 -25.52 65.53
N GLU A 168 -10.27 -26.60 66.14
CA GLU A 168 -11.04 -27.71 66.73
C GLU A 168 -11.77 -28.66 65.74
N TYR A 169 -11.73 -28.40 64.43
CA TYR A 169 -12.22 -29.32 63.41
C TYR A 169 -11.08 -30.12 62.77
N GLN A 170 -11.36 -31.38 62.41
CA GLN A 170 -10.40 -32.32 61.84
C GLN A 170 -11.02 -33.02 60.62
N GLY A 171 -10.18 -33.43 59.67
CA GLY A 171 -10.60 -34.08 58.43
C GLY A 171 -9.92 -33.49 57.21
N ASP A 172 -10.54 -33.68 56.05
CA ASP A 172 -10.08 -33.11 54.78
C ASP A 172 -10.74 -31.74 54.54
N PRO A 173 -9.97 -30.64 54.51
CA PRO A 173 -10.51 -29.30 54.25
C PRO A 173 -11.23 -29.11 52.93
N TYR A 174 -10.95 -29.91 51.90
CA TYR A 174 -11.61 -29.82 50.59
C TYR A 174 -12.96 -30.56 50.58
N SER A 175 -13.07 -31.67 51.31
CA SER A 175 -14.30 -32.46 51.41
C SER A 175 -15.22 -32.02 52.57
N GLY A 176 -14.65 -31.46 53.63
CA GLY A 176 -15.35 -30.96 54.82
C GLY A 176 -14.73 -31.44 56.12
N CYS A 177 -14.64 -30.53 57.09
CA CYS A 177 -14.07 -30.80 58.40
C CYS A 177 -15.17 -31.12 59.42
N ARG A 178 -14.89 -32.07 60.31
CA ARG A 178 -15.80 -32.50 61.37
C ARG A 178 -15.23 -32.15 62.75
N PRO A 179 -16.09 -31.83 63.73
CA PRO A 179 -15.64 -31.67 65.10
C PRO A 179 -15.12 -33.00 65.67
N GLU A 180 -14.49 -32.94 66.83
CA GLU A 180 -14.01 -34.11 67.57
C GLU A 180 -15.13 -35.12 67.87
N CYS A 181 -16.34 -34.64 68.16
CA CYS A 181 -17.53 -35.46 68.33
C CYS A 181 -18.79 -34.72 67.90
N VAL A 182 -19.83 -35.47 67.50
CA VAL A 182 -21.19 -34.96 67.30
C VAL A 182 -22.17 -35.66 68.25
N ILE A 183 -21.87 -36.91 68.62
CA ILE A 183 -22.65 -37.72 69.55
C ILE A 183 -21.74 -38.36 70.61
N ASN A 184 -22.31 -38.74 71.76
CA ASN A 184 -21.55 -39.32 72.88
C ASN A 184 -20.81 -40.61 72.50
N THR A 185 -21.31 -41.36 71.53
CA THR A 185 -20.66 -42.60 71.07
C THR A 185 -19.41 -42.36 70.24
N ASP A 186 -19.17 -41.13 69.78
CA ASP A 186 -17.93 -40.75 69.10
C ASP A 186 -16.78 -40.60 70.12
N CYS A 187 -17.11 -40.45 71.40
CA CYS A 187 -16.16 -40.29 72.48
C CYS A 187 -15.78 -41.64 73.12
N PRO A 188 -14.56 -41.73 73.70
CA PRO A 188 -14.19 -42.83 74.59
C PRO A 188 -15.21 -43.06 75.70
N ARG A 189 -15.29 -44.30 76.21
CA ARG A 189 -16.32 -44.70 77.20
C ARG A 189 -16.37 -43.85 78.48
N ASN A 190 -15.30 -43.15 78.82
CA ASN A 190 -15.18 -42.26 79.98
C ASN A 190 -15.41 -40.78 79.65
N GLN A 191 -15.88 -40.45 78.45
CA GLN A 191 -16.13 -39.08 78.00
C GLN A 191 -17.52 -38.98 77.36
N ALA A 192 -18.08 -37.78 77.39
CA ALA A 192 -19.31 -37.41 76.70
C ALA A 192 -19.03 -36.29 75.71
N CYS A 193 -19.84 -36.21 74.67
CA CYS A 193 -19.73 -35.14 73.69
C CYS A 193 -20.38 -33.87 74.26
N ILE A 194 -19.54 -32.94 74.72
CA ILE A 194 -19.96 -31.68 75.32
C ILE A 194 -19.39 -30.57 74.45
N ARG A 195 -20.26 -29.79 73.81
CA ARG A 195 -19.87 -28.70 72.90
C ARG A 195 -18.86 -29.15 71.82
N ASN A 196 -19.17 -30.26 71.14
CA ASN A 196 -18.36 -30.80 70.04
C ASN A 196 -16.95 -31.27 70.44
N LYS A 197 -16.74 -31.53 71.74
CA LYS A 197 -15.50 -32.03 72.34
C LYS A 197 -15.79 -33.21 73.26
N CYS A 198 -14.90 -34.19 73.28
CA CYS A 198 -15.00 -35.30 74.21
C CYS A 198 -14.41 -34.87 75.56
N GLN A 199 -15.30 -34.59 76.50
CA GLN A 199 -14.94 -34.14 77.83
C GLN A 199 -15.49 -35.10 78.87
N ASP A 200 -14.81 -35.19 80.01
CA ASP A 200 -15.35 -35.91 81.16
C ASP A 200 -16.63 -35.19 81.63
N PRO A 201 -17.81 -35.84 81.59
CA PRO A 201 -19.05 -35.24 82.07
C PRO A 201 -19.09 -35.07 83.59
N CYS A 202 -18.13 -35.66 84.32
CA CYS A 202 -18.19 -35.92 85.75
C CYS A 202 -16.90 -35.50 86.51
N PRO A 203 -16.30 -34.31 86.27
CA PRO A 203 -15.04 -33.94 86.90
C PRO A 203 -15.18 -33.90 88.44
N GLY A 204 -14.53 -34.86 89.11
CA GLY A 204 -14.48 -34.92 90.58
C GLY A 204 -15.68 -35.60 91.27
N THR A 205 -16.51 -36.36 90.55
CA THR A 205 -17.61 -37.14 91.16
C THR A 205 -17.26 -38.61 91.41
N CYS A 206 -16.19 -39.12 90.83
CA CYS A 206 -15.63 -40.43 91.16
C CYS A 206 -14.92 -40.41 92.53
N GLY A 207 -15.22 -41.38 93.40
CA GLY A 207 -14.59 -41.54 94.70
C GLY A 207 -13.14 -42.04 94.58
N GLN A 208 -12.32 -41.85 95.61
CA GLN A 208 -10.96 -42.44 95.65
C GLN A 208 -11.04 -43.98 95.51
N ASN A 209 -10.37 -44.52 94.49
CA ASN A 209 -10.38 -45.94 94.06
C ASN A 209 -11.67 -46.43 93.36
N ALA A 210 -12.32 -45.59 92.55
CA ALA A 210 -13.31 -46.00 91.55
C ALA A 210 -12.79 -45.78 90.12
#